data_AF-A0AAD7WUG7-F1
#
_entry.id   AF-A0AAD7WUG7-F1
#
_cell.length_a   1.000
_cell.length_b   1.000
_cell.length_c   1.000
_cell.angle_alpha   90.00
_cell.angle_beta   90.00
_cell.angle_gamma   90.00
#
_symmetry.space_group_name_H-M   'P 1'
#
loop_
_entity.id
_entity.type
_entity.pdbx_description
1 polymer ?
#
loop_
_entity_poly.entity_id
_entity_poly.type
_entity_poly.pdbx_seq_one_letter_code
_entity_poly.pdbx_strand_id
1 'polypeptide(L)'
;MVDDSVEKRREVAIRGLVVYLREKEDDLFKEQLDGGDITNEVMKIVVTRGAITSDPASARIVIEGTEVLDDLDVPRACALLMELIYALNLSYPKELKNTFEVFQKIFLELDGLKASPKVMSLKNILLY
;
A
#
# COMPACT_ATOMS: atom_id res chain seq x y z
N MET A 1 -22.47 5.32 -7.25
CA MET A 1 -21.51 6.38 -6.90
C MET A 1 -20.85 5.95 -5.60
N VAL A 2 -19.59 5.54 -5.65
CA VAL A 2 -18.79 5.30 -4.44
C VAL A 2 -18.63 6.66 -3.77
N ASP A 3 -18.90 6.74 -2.46
CA ASP A 3 -18.79 7.98 -1.71
C ASP A 3 -17.30 8.34 -1.56
N ASP A 4 -16.82 9.21 -2.44
CA ASP A 4 -15.45 9.72 -2.47
C ASP A 4 -15.03 10.33 -1.11
N SER A 5 -15.99 10.74 -0.27
CA SER A 5 -15.75 11.19 1.10
C SER A 5 -15.26 10.07 2.03
N VAL A 6 -15.68 8.83 1.84
CA VAL A 6 -15.22 7.69 2.66
C VAL A 6 -13.77 7.37 2.35
N GLU A 7 -13.42 7.24 1.07
CA GLU A 7 -12.05 6.88 0.68
C GLU A 7 -11.07 8.01 1.02
N LYS A 8 -11.46 9.28 0.88
CA LYS A 8 -10.67 10.42 1.39
C LYS A 8 -10.45 10.36 2.90
N ARG A 9 -11.48 10.03 3.69
CA ARG A 9 -11.32 9.86 5.16
C ARG A 9 -10.39 8.70 5.50
N ARG A 10 -10.46 7.60 4.75
CA ARG A 10 -9.57 6.45 4.92
C ARG A 10 -8.13 6.77 4.53
N GLU A 11 -7.91 7.46 3.41
CA GLU A 11 -6.60 7.97 3.02
C GLU A 11 -5.99 8.81 4.14
N VAL A 12 -6.73 9.81 4.64
CA VAL A 12 -6.27 10.68 5.73
C VAL A 12 -5.95 9.88 6.99
N ALA A 13 -6.77 8.89 7.35
CA ALA A 13 -6.52 8.03 8.51
C ALA A 13 -5.25 7.18 8.34
N ILE A 14 -5.02 6.61 7.14
CA ILE A 14 -3.83 5.81 6.84
C ILE A 14 -2.57 6.69 6.86
N ARG A 15 -2.61 7.86 6.24
CA ARG A 15 -1.51 8.84 6.29
C ARG A 15 -1.20 9.28 7.72
N GLY A 16 -2.25 9.60 8.49
CA GLY A 16 -2.14 9.93 9.91
C GLY A 16 -1.54 8.80 10.75
N LEU A 17 -1.80 7.53 10.41
CA LEU A 17 -1.19 6.37 11.05
C LEU A 17 0.33 6.36 10.84
N VAL A 18 0.82 6.56 9.60
CA VAL A 18 2.27 6.59 9.31
C VAL A 18 2.95 7.67 10.16
N VAL A 19 2.35 8.87 10.21
CA VAL A 19 2.85 9.98 11.04
C VAL A 19 2.81 9.64 12.53
N TYR A 20 1.72 9.03 13.01
CA TYR A 20 1.56 8.61 14.41
C TYR A 20 2.65 7.61 14.83
N LEU A 21 3.03 6.70 13.93
CA LEU A 21 4.10 5.71 14.14
C LEU A 21 5.51 6.31 14.03
N ARG A 22 5.61 7.63 13.79
CA ARG A 22 6.87 8.38 13.59
C ARG A 22 7.66 7.93 12.37
N GLU A 23 6.97 7.39 11.38
CA GLU A 23 7.52 7.04 10.07
C GLU A 23 7.20 8.16 9.08
N LYS A 24 7.95 8.26 7.97
CA LYS A 24 7.72 9.34 7.00
C LYS A 24 6.69 8.92 5.98
N GLU A 25 5.71 9.76 5.73
CA GLU A 25 4.75 9.52 4.66
C GLU A 25 5.43 9.35 3.31
N ASP A 26 6.46 10.17 3.03
CA ASP A 26 7.23 10.11 1.80
C ASP A 26 7.90 8.76 1.58
N ASP A 27 8.09 7.94 2.61
CA ASP A 27 8.65 6.60 2.49
C ASP A 27 7.64 5.62 1.86
N LEU A 28 6.33 5.87 1.98
CA LEU A 28 5.27 5.02 1.40
C LEU A 28 4.53 5.70 0.25
N PHE A 29 4.18 6.97 0.41
CA PHE A 29 3.36 7.74 -0.52
C PHE A 29 4.21 8.75 -1.28
N LYS A 30 4.01 8.82 -2.60
CA LYS A 30 4.64 9.84 -3.44
C LYS A 30 3.57 10.66 -4.13
N GLU A 31 3.49 11.94 -3.80
CA GLU A 31 2.60 12.86 -4.50
C GLU A 31 3.22 13.24 -5.84
N GLN A 32 2.46 13.11 -6.92
CA GLN A 32 2.97 13.38 -8.25
C GLN A 32 1.91 14.00 -9.16
N LEU A 33 2.31 15.09 -9.82
CA LEU A 33 1.61 15.64 -10.97
C LEU A 33 2.05 14.86 -12.23
N ASP A 34 1.13 14.69 -13.16
CA ASP A 34 1.27 13.84 -14.35
C ASP A 34 2.68 13.89 -14.99
N GLY A 35 3.32 12.73 -15.15
CA GLY A 35 4.63 12.58 -15.82
C GLY A 35 5.90 12.62 -14.95
N GLY A 36 5.83 12.40 -13.63
CA GLY A 36 7.05 12.39 -12.80
C GLY A 36 7.82 11.06 -12.78
N ASP A 37 9.12 11.14 -12.49
CA ASP A 37 10.05 10.01 -12.48
C ASP A 37 9.77 9.04 -11.32
N ILE A 38 9.72 7.73 -11.63
CA ILE A 38 9.52 6.64 -10.68
C ILE A 38 10.70 5.66 -10.64
N THR A 39 11.74 5.85 -11.47
CA THR A 39 12.80 4.86 -11.71
C THR A 39 13.60 4.47 -10.46
N ASN A 40 13.70 5.35 -9.47
CA ASN A 40 14.44 5.11 -8.23
C ASN A 40 13.54 4.61 -7.07
N GLU A 41 12.24 4.40 -7.31
CA GLU A 41 11.30 4.03 -6.26
C GLU A 41 11.29 2.51 -6.06
N VAL A 42 11.63 2.05 -4.85
CA VAL A 42 11.67 0.61 -4.54
C VAL A 42 10.28 0.06 -4.26
N MET A 43 9.48 0.75 -3.44
CA MET A 43 8.12 0.36 -3.09
C MET A 43 7.33 1.60 -2.68
N LYS A 44 6.44 2.08 -3.54
CA LYS A 44 5.65 3.29 -3.32
C LYS A 44 4.23 3.15 -3.80
N ILE A 45 3.35 3.91 -3.15
CA ILE A 45 2.03 4.26 -3.66
C ILE A 45 2.15 5.69 -4.20
N VAL A 46 2.14 5.83 -5.52
CA VAL A 46 2.14 7.15 -6.16
C VAL A 46 0.71 7.63 -6.23
N VAL A 47 0.45 8.83 -5.72
CA VAL A 47 -0.87 9.46 -5.67
C VAL A 47 -0.89 10.64 -6.62
N THR A 48 -1.87 10.64 -7.51
CA THR A 48 -2.12 11.72 -8.47
C THR A 48 -3.46 12.36 -8.13
N ARG A 49 -3.43 13.68 -7.92
CA ARG A 49 -4.65 14.48 -7.70
C ARG A 49 -4.96 15.22 -8.98
N GLY A 50 -6.22 15.18 -9.41
CA GLY A 50 -6.68 15.93 -10.57
C GLY A 50 -6.49 17.44 -10.39
N ALA A 51 -6.53 18.17 -11.50
CA ALA A 51 -6.30 19.62 -11.52
C ALA A 51 -7.38 20.40 -10.73
N ILE A 52 -8.54 19.79 -10.50
CA ILE A 52 -9.65 20.36 -9.74
C ILE A 52 -9.73 19.63 -8.39
N THR A 53 -9.93 20.38 -7.31
CA THR A 53 -10.02 19.85 -5.95
C THR A 53 -11.18 18.86 -5.73
N SER A 54 -12.13 18.80 -6.67
CA SER A 54 -13.23 17.84 -6.69
C SER A 54 -12.88 16.50 -7.33
N ASP A 55 -11.79 16.42 -8.08
CA ASP A 55 -11.41 15.17 -8.74
C ASP A 55 -10.97 14.15 -7.68
N PRO A 56 -11.40 12.88 -7.82
CA PRO A 56 -10.94 11.81 -6.95
C PRO A 56 -9.43 11.64 -7.14
N ALA A 57 -8.71 11.44 -6.02
CA ALA A 57 -7.30 11.10 -6.09
C ALA A 57 -7.18 9.67 -6.65
N SER A 58 -6.35 9.49 -7.67
CA SER A 58 -5.97 8.17 -8.15
C SER A 58 -4.62 7.76 -7.58
N ALA A 59 -4.43 6.47 -7.40
CA ALA A 59 -3.24 5.87 -6.84
C ALA A 59 -2.77 4.74 -7.75
N ARG A 60 -1.45 4.57 -7.78
CA ARG A 60 -0.77 3.48 -8.49
C ARG A 60 0.36 2.91 -7.64
N ILE A 61 0.60 1.62 -7.78
CA ILE A 61 1.63 0.90 -7.03
C ILE A 61 2.88 0.78 -7.90
N VAL A 62 4.01 1.24 -7.37
CA VAL A 62 5.32 1.12 -8.00
C VAL A 62 6.20 0.22 -7.16
N ILE A 63 6.79 -0.79 -7.80
CA ILE A 63 7.78 -1.69 -7.22
C ILE A 63 9.01 -1.70 -8.13
N GLU A 64 10.19 -1.42 -7.57
CA GLU A 64 11.49 -1.39 -8.27
C GLU A 64 11.44 -0.58 -9.58
N GLY A 65 10.87 0.63 -9.51
CA GLY A 65 10.74 1.56 -10.63
C GLY A 65 9.71 1.16 -11.69
N THR A 66 8.96 0.09 -11.46
CA THR A 66 7.93 -0.41 -12.38
C THR A 66 6.55 -0.18 -11.80
N GLU A 67 5.66 0.41 -12.59
CA GLU A 67 4.23 0.46 -12.25
C GLU A 67 3.62 -0.94 -12.39
N VAL A 68 3.04 -1.45 -11.30
CA VAL A 68 2.47 -2.80 -11.24
C VAL A 68 0.94 -2.77 -11.31
N LEU A 69 0.32 -1.76 -10.71
CA LEU A 69 -1.13 -1.54 -10.70
C LEU A 69 -1.44 -0.04 -10.71
N ASP A 70 -2.53 0.35 -11.36
CA ASP A 70 -3.01 1.72 -11.51
C ASP A 70 -4.52 1.85 -11.26
N ASP A 71 -5.05 3.07 -11.37
CA ASP A 71 -6.47 3.41 -11.18
C ASP A 71 -7.09 2.93 -9.84
N LEU A 72 -6.33 3.08 -8.77
CA LEU A 72 -6.74 2.71 -7.41
C LEU A 72 -7.10 3.94 -6.59
N ASP A 73 -7.84 3.76 -5.49
CA ASP A 73 -7.78 4.73 -4.39
C ASP A 73 -6.66 4.33 -3.43
N VAL A 74 -6.22 5.26 -2.58
CA VAL A 74 -5.12 5.02 -1.64
C VAL A 74 -5.40 3.83 -0.70
N PRO A 75 -6.59 3.68 -0.10
CA PRO A 75 -6.89 2.52 0.73
C PRO A 75 -6.77 1.18 -0.01
N ARG A 76 -7.30 1.09 -1.25
CA ARG A 76 -7.17 -0.10 -2.10
C ARG A 76 -5.72 -0.36 -2.50
N ALA A 77 -4.96 0.68 -2.83
CA ALA A 77 -3.53 0.56 -3.13
C ALA A 77 -2.75 -0.01 -1.92
N CYS A 78 -3.05 0.41 -0.70
CA CYS A 78 -2.43 -0.18 0.50
C CYS A 78 -2.76 -1.67 0.65
N ALA A 79 -4.03 -2.06 0.46
CA ALA A 79 -4.44 -3.46 0.56
C ALA A 79 -3.78 -4.33 -0.52
N LEU A 80 -3.81 -3.88 -1.78
CA LEU A 80 -3.20 -4.60 -2.90
C LEU A 80 -1.68 -4.65 -2.80
N LEU A 81 -1.03 -3.62 -2.24
CA LEU A 81 0.40 -3.66 -1.96
C LEU A 81 0.73 -4.77 -0.95
N MET A 82 -0.08 -4.94 0.09
CA MET A 82 0.09 -6.07 1.03
C MET A 82 -0.04 -7.41 0.31
N GLU A 83 -1.05 -7.57 -0.54
CA GLU A 83 -1.23 -8.78 -1.34
C GLU A 83 -0.04 -9.06 -2.26
N LEU A 84 0.49 -8.03 -2.95
CA LEU A 84 1.67 -8.14 -3.80
C LEU A 84 2.92 -8.53 -3.02
N ILE A 85 3.14 -7.93 -1.85
CA ILE A 85 4.26 -8.29 -0.98
C ILE A 85 4.21 -9.77 -0.62
N TYR A 86 3.03 -10.30 -0.30
CA TYR A 86 2.87 -11.72 0.00
C TYR A 86 2.98 -12.62 -1.23
N ALA A 87 2.39 -12.23 -2.36
CA ALA A 87 2.40 -13.01 -3.60
C ALA A 87 3.81 -13.11 -4.20
N LEU A 88 4.59 -12.04 -4.09
CA LEU A 88 5.96 -11.94 -4.62
C LEU A 88 7.04 -12.23 -3.58
N ASN A 89 6.66 -12.56 -2.33
CA ASN A 89 7.57 -12.82 -1.22
C ASN A 89 8.59 -11.68 -0.96
N LEU A 90 8.11 -10.44 -1.02
CA LEU A 90 8.95 -9.26 -0.80
C LEU A 90 9.17 -9.00 0.69
N SER A 91 10.29 -8.37 1.01
CA SER A 91 10.54 -7.85 2.36
C SER A 91 9.87 -6.50 2.55
N TYR A 92 9.35 -6.24 3.75
CA TYR A 92 8.85 -4.90 4.08
C TYR A 92 9.99 -3.87 4.10
N PRO A 93 9.75 -2.64 3.61
CA PRO A 93 10.65 -1.51 3.81
C PRO A 93 10.94 -1.32 5.30
N LYS A 94 12.22 -1.14 5.65
CA LYS A 94 12.65 -1.04 7.05
C LYS A 94 12.18 0.26 7.70
N GLU A 95 12.07 1.29 6.88
CA GLU A 95 11.65 2.64 7.21
C GLU A 95 10.16 2.70 7.60
N LEU A 96 9.37 1.70 7.20
CA LEU A 96 7.92 1.59 7.40
C LEU A 96 7.53 0.36 8.22
N LYS A 97 8.48 -0.23 8.96
CA LYS A 97 8.29 -1.50 9.66
C LYS A 97 7.02 -1.50 10.53
N ASN A 98 6.77 -0.42 11.27
CA ASN A 98 5.62 -0.35 12.16
C ASN A 98 4.32 -0.19 11.37
N THR A 99 4.30 0.59 10.29
CA THR A 99 3.12 0.74 9.41
C THR A 99 2.71 -0.62 8.83
N PHE A 100 3.67 -1.37 8.28
CA PHE A 100 3.42 -2.70 7.73
C PHE A 100 3.00 -3.71 8.81
N GLU A 101 3.54 -3.60 10.03
CA GLU A 101 3.10 -4.42 11.16
C GLU A 101 1.63 -4.12 11.53
N VAL A 102 1.21 -2.86 11.55
CA VAL A 102 -0.19 -2.49 11.77
C VAL A 102 -1.09 -3.03 10.65
N PHE A 103 -0.70 -2.88 9.38
CA PHE A 103 -1.47 -3.42 8.27
C PHE A 103 -1.64 -4.93 8.39
N GLN A 104 -0.56 -5.65 8.70
CA GLN A 104 -0.57 -7.09 8.88
C GLN A 104 -1.44 -7.54 10.07
N LYS A 105 -1.25 -6.93 11.23
CA LYS A 105 -1.82 -7.43 12.50
C LYS A 105 -3.20 -6.91 12.81
N ILE A 106 -3.48 -5.65 12.45
CA ILE A 106 -4.72 -4.97 12.80
C ILE A 106 -5.69 -4.97 11.62
N PHE A 107 -5.24 -4.63 10.41
CA PHE A 107 -6.15 -4.53 9.27
C PHE A 107 -6.42 -5.87 8.58
N LEU A 108 -5.39 -6.72 8.47
CA LEU A 108 -5.51 -8.02 7.83
C LEU A 108 -5.64 -9.18 8.84
N GLU A 109 -5.52 -8.90 10.14
CA GLU A 109 -5.63 -9.89 11.24
C GLU A 109 -4.79 -11.16 11.03
N LEU A 110 -3.63 -11.05 10.38
CA LEU A 110 -2.84 -12.20 9.94
C LEU A 110 -2.20 -12.98 11.11
N ASP A 111 -2.08 -12.37 12.29
CA ASP A 111 -1.67 -13.04 13.53
C ASP A 111 -2.77 -13.98 14.08
N GLY A 112 -4.03 -13.81 13.66
CA GLY A 112 -5.18 -14.63 14.05
C GLY A 112 -5.47 -15.81 13.11
N LEU A 113 -4.84 -15.86 11.93
CA LEU A 113 -5.11 -16.89 10.93
C LEU A 113 -4.45 -18.22 11.29
N LYS A 114 -5.23 -19.13 11.88
CA LYS A 114 -4.99 -20.57 11.73
C LYS A 114 -5.22 -20.94 10.26
N ALA A 115 -4.20 -20.71 9.42
CA ALA A 115 -4.23 -21.08 8.02
C ALA A 115 -4.44 -22.60 7.88
N SER A 116 -5.27 -23.01 6.91
CA SER A 116 -5.50 -24.43 6.67
C SER A 116 -4.19 -25.14 6.29
N PRO A 117 -4.06 -26.46 6.53
CA PRO A 117 -2.85 -27.20 6.16
C PRO A 117 -2.45 -27.04 4.68
N LYS A 118 -3.42 -26.84 3.79
CA LYS A 118 -3.18 -26.57 2.36
C LYS A 118 -2.55 -25.19 2.12
N VAL A 119 -3.02 -24.16 2.81
CA VAL A 119 -2.45 -22.81 2.72
C VAL A 119 -1.05 -22.76 3.31
N MET A 120 -0.81 -23.49 4.42
CA MET A 120 0.53 -23.66 4.99
C MET A 120 1.47 -24.44 4.06
N SER A 121 0.96 -25.46 3.36
CA SER A 121 1.76 -26.19 2.37
C SER A 121 2.15 -25.31 1.18
N LEU A 122 1.23 -24.45 0.71
CA LEU A 122 1.52 -23.48 -0.35
C LEU A 122 2.56 -22.45 0.10
N LYS A 123 2.43 -21.91 1.32
CA LYS A 123 3.43 -21.02 1.93
C LYS A 123 4.82 -21.64 1.94
N ASN A 124 4.94 -22.92 2.34
CA ASN A 124 6.23 -23.61 2.37
C ASN A 124 6.83 -23.87 0.98
N ILE A 125 6.01 -23.93 -0.07
CA ILE A 125 6.48 -24.08 -1.46
C ILE A 125 6.94 -22.72 -2.01
N LEU A 126 6.26 -21.64 -1.66
CA LEU A 126 6.59 -20.28 -2.13
C LEU A 126 7.76 -19.63 -1.39
N LEU A 127 8.04 -20.07 -0.16
CA LEU A 127 9.17 -19.62 0.66
C LEU A 127 10.46 -20.44 0.46
N TYR A 128 10.47 -21.38 -0.49
CA TYR A 128 11.62 -22.19 -0.89
C TYR A 128 12.14 -21.73 -2.26
#